data_AF-W1WFW9-F1
#
_entry.id   AF-W1WFW9-F1
#
_cell.length_a   1.000
_cell.length_b   1.000
_cell.length_c   1.000
_cell.angle_alpha   90.00
_cell.angle_beta   90.00
_cell.angle_gamma   90.00
#
_symmetry.space_group_name_H-M   'P 1'
#
loop_
_entity.id
_entity.type
_entity.pdbx_description
1 polymer ?
#
loop_
_entity_poly.entity_id
_entity_poly.type
_entity_poly.pdbx_seq_one_letter_code
_entity_poly.pdbx_strand_id
1 'polypeptide(L)' 'MRKPIIAGNWKMNGTIASGSILIEAFNSVLQDMELSCDVVVCPPFTAIERAVALTRDTAIEVGAQTMDYHDAGAF' A
#
# COMPACT_ATOMS: atom_id res chain seq x y z
N MET A 1 -15.66 -12.91 15.36
CA MET A 1 -14.96 -13.45 14.17
C MET A 1 -13.77 -12.55 13.84
N ARG A 2 -12.71 -13.07 13.21
CA ARG A 2 -11.56 -12.25 12.78
C ARG A 2 -11.93 -11.47 11.51
N LYS A 3 -11.47 -10.23 11.38
CA LYS A 3 -11.62 -9.42 10.17
C LYS A 3 -10.63 -9.93 9.09
N PRO A 4 -11.06 -10.18 7.84
CA PRO A 4 -10.16 -10.55 6.76
C PRO A 4 -9.24 -9.39 6.34
N ILE A 5 -8.06 -9.72 5.82
CA ILE A 5 -7.12 -8.75 5.25
C ILE A 5 -6.76 -9.21 3.84
N ILE A 6 -6.89 -8.31 2.87
CA ILE A 6 -6.47 -8.51 1.49
C ILE A 6 -5.27 -7.60 1.22
N ALA A 7 -4.08 -8.21 1.16
CA ALA A 7 -2.82 -7.48 0.97
C ALA A 7 -2.19 -7.76 -0.41
N GLY A 8 -2.05 -6.73 -1.23
CA GLY A 8 -1.42 -6.79 -2.55
C GLY A 8 0.08 -6.52 -2.48
N ASN A 9 0.90 -7.59 -2.50
CA ASN A 9 2.35 -7.47 -2.66
C ASN A 9 2.72 -7.23 -4.13
N TRP A 10 3.20 -6.02 -4.46
CA TRP A 10 3.57 -5.66 -5.83
C TRP A 10 4.88 -6.30 -6.29
N LYS A 11 5.65 -6.88 -5.34
CA LYS A 11 7.01 -7.37 -5.58
C LYS A 11 7.86 -6.24 -6.18
N MET A 12 8.81 -6.56 -7.05
CA MET A 12 9.62 -5.56 -7.75
C MET A 12 8.91 -5.04 -9.01
N ASN A 13 7.66 -4.57 -8.89
CA ASN A 13 6.89 -4.01 -10.00
C ASN A 13 6.36 -2.62 -9.69
N GLY A 14 6.36 -1.78 -10.72
CA GLY A 14 5.84 -0.43 -10.69
C GLY A 14 6.91 0.62 -10.38
N THR A 15 6.78 1.76 -11.04
CA THR A 15 7.46 3.01 -10.68
C THR A 15 6.55 3.85 -9.79
N ILE A 16 7.06 4.96 -9.26
CA ILE A 16 6.23 5.96 -8.56
C ILE A 16 5.04 6.39 -9.43
N ALA A 17 5.26 6.61 -10.74
CA ALA A 17 4.23 7.04 -11.66
C ALA A 17 3.16 5.95 -11.89
N SER A 18 3.57 4.73 -12.27
CA SER A 18 2.61 3.65 -12.53
C SER A 18 1.89 3.18 -11.26
N GLY A 19 2.58 3.22 -10.12
CA GLY A 19 1.99 2.94 -8.80
C GLY A 19 0.96 3.99 -8.39
N SER A 20 1.22 5.27 -8.67
CA SER A 20 0.26 6.35 -8.39
C SER A 20 -1.05 6.14 -9.17
N ILE A 21 -0.95 5.83 -10.46
CA ILE A 21 -2.11 5.56 -11.32
C ILE A 21 -2.94 4.39 -10.78
N LEU A 22 -2.28 3.32 -10.32
CA LEU A 22 -2.97 2.15 -9.76
C LEU A 22 -3.69 2.48 -8.45
N ILE A 23 -3.06 3.25 -7.57
CA ILE A 23 -3.66 3.66 -6.29
C ILE A 23 -4.86 4.58 -6.53
N GLU A 24 -4.74 5.56 -7.42
CA GLU A 24 -5.86 6.45 -7.78
C GLU A 24 -7.05 5.67 -8.34
N ALA A 25 -6.78 4.66 -9.19
CA ALA A 25 -7.82 3.76 -9.69
C ALA A 25 -8.48 2.94 -8.57
N PHE A 26 -7.71 2.44 -7.59
CA PHE A 26 -8.28 1.75 -6.42
C PHE A 26 -9.11 2.68 -5.54
N ASN A 27 -8.61 3.88 -5.22
CA ASN A 27 -9.34 4.86 -4.44
C ASN A 27 -10.70 5.18 -5.09
N SER A 28 -10.72 5.38 -6.42
CA SER A 28 -11.94 5.66 -7.15
C SER A 28 -12.99 4.55 -7.07
N VAL A 29 -12.57 3.29 -6.97
CA VAL A 29 -13.49 2.13 -6.88
C VAL A 29 -13.93 1.89 -5.44
N LEU A 30 -13.01 2.01 -4.48
CA LEU A 30 -13.24 1.62 -3.10
C LEU A 30 -13.99 2.70 -2.28
N GLN A 31 -13.93 3.97 -2.66
CA GLN A 31 -14.60 5.06 -1.92
C GLN A 31 -16.11 4.89 -1.78
N ASP A 32 -16.76 4.20 -2.72
CA ASP A 32 -18.21 3.99 -2.74
C ASP A 32 -18.63 2.61 -2.19
N MET A 33 -17.69 1.87 -1.58
CA MET A 33 -17.91 0.50 -1.11
C MET A 33 -17.89 0.39 0.42
N GLU A 34 -18.85 -0.32 0.99
CA GLU A 34 -18.72 -0.83 2.36
C GLU A 34 -17.82 -2.06 2.37
N LEU A 35 -16.61 -1.91 2.90
CA LEU A 35 -15.61 -2.98 2.95
C LEU A 35 -15.77 -3.83 4.22
N SER A 36 -15.89 -5.13 4.05
CA SER A 36 -15.89 -6.12 5.14
C SER A 36 -14.50 -6.65 5.49
N CYS A 37 -13.44 -6.11 4.87
CA CYS A 37 -12.05 -6.50 5.04
C CYS A 37 -11.13 -5.26 5.06
N ASP A 38 -9.90 -5.44 5.54
CA ASP A 38 -8.85 -4.43 5.38
C ASP A 38 -8.15 -4.62 4.02
N VAL A 39 -7.86 -3.52 3.34
CA VAL A 39 -7.16 -3.50 2.05
C VAL A 39 -5.78 -2.90 2.25
N VAL A 40 -4.75 -3.62 1.83
CA VAL A 40 -3.36 -3.17 1.97
C VAL A 40 -2.64 -3.24 0.62
N VAL A 41 -1.87 -2.22 0.28
CA VAL A 41 -0.91 -2.28 -0.83
C VAL A 41 0.52 -2.27 -0.31
N CYS A 42 1.37 -3.15 -0.85
CA CYS A 42 2.79 -3.20 -0.50
C CYS A 42 3.64 -2.89 -1.75
N PRO A 43 3.89 -1.60 -2.07
CA PRO A 43 4.70 -1.21 -3.22
C PRO A 43 6.21 -1.42 -2.98
N PRO A 44 7.07 -1.33 -4.02
CA PRO A 44 8.51 -1.21 -3.84
C PRO A 44 8.88 -0.03 -2.94
N PHE A 45 9.98 -0.15 -2.19
CA PHE A 45 10.43 0.85 -1.19
C PHE A 45 10.42 2.29 -1.72
N THR A 46 10.92 2.49 -2.95
CA THR A 46 11.02 3.80 -3.60
C THR A 46 9.67 4.48 -3.88
N ALA A 47 8.55 3.76 -3.79
CA ALA A 47 7.20 4.28 -4.01
C ALA A 47 6.35 4.37 -2.73
N ILE A 48 6.86 3.94 -1.57
CA ILE A 48 6.09 3.90 -0.30
C ILE A 48 5.62 5.30 0.09
N GLU A 49 6.50 6.31 0.07
CA GLU A 49 6.14 7.68 0.47
C GLU A 49 4.97 8.21 -0.38
N ARG A 50 5.06 8.03 -1.71
CA ARG A 50 4.01 8.46 -2.62
C ARG A 50 2.70 7.69 -2.39
N ALA A 51 2.79 6.39 -2.11
CA ALA A 51 1.61 5.58 -1.79
C ALA A 51 0.92 6.11 -0.53
N VAL A 52 1.66 6.37 0.55
CA VAL A 52 1.12 6.95 1.80
C VAL A 52 0.46 8.30 1.56
N ALA A 53 1.06 9.16 0.72
CA ALA A 53 0.48 10.45 0.38
C ALA A 53 -0.86 10.30 -0.36
N LEU A 54 -0.98 9.31 -1.25
CA LEU A 54 -2.17 9.07 -2.09
C LEU A 54 -3.28 8.31 -1.38
N THR A 55 -2.97 7.50 -0.38
CA THR A 55 -3.95 6.74 0.41
C THR A 55 -4.37 7.46 1.69
N ARG A 56 -3.89 8.69 1.91
CA ARG A 56 -4.34 9.52 3.03
C ARG A 56 -5.84 9.72 2.93
N ASP A 57 -6.53 9.46 4.05
CA ASP A 57 -7.99 9.57 4.18
C ASP A 57 -8.79 8.61 3.27
N THR A 58 -8.19 7.51 2.82
CA THR A 58 -8.88 6.44 2.09
C THR A 58 -8.92 5.14 2.90
N ALA A 59 -9.63 4.13 2.41
CA ALA A 59 -9.72 2.82 3.06
C ALA A 59 -8.50 1.90 2.78
N ILE A 60 -7.49 2.40 2.06
CA ILE A 60 -6.30 1.63 1.67
C ILE A 60 -5.16 1.91 2.65
N GLU A 61 -4.66 0.85 3.27
CA GLU A 61 -3.45 0.90 4.10
C GLU A 61 -2.19 0.61 3.26
N VAL A 62 -1.02 1.06 3.74
CA VAL A 62 0.27 0.87 3.05
C VAL A 62 1.22 0.03 3.89
N GLY A 63 1.77 -1.02 3.29
CA GLY A 63 2.81 -1.87 3.88
C GLY A 63 4.14 -1.78 3.13
N ALA A 64 5.24 -2.08 3.82
CA ALA A 64 6.53 -2.36 3.17
C ALA A 64 6.64 -3.85 2.79
N GLN A 65 7.57 -4.18 1.89
CA GLN A 65 7.80 -5.57 1.47
C GLN A 65 8.90 -6.27 2.28
N THR A 66 9.74 -5.52 2.98
CA THR A 66 10.81 -6.01 3.84
C THR A 66 11.13 -4.98 4.91
N MET A 67 11.77 -5.41 5.98
CA MET A 67 12.33 -4.56 7.01
C MET A 67 13.58 -5.23 7.58
N ASP A 68 14.64 -4.46 7.80
CA ASP A 68 15.81 -4.95 8.51
C ASP A 68 15.54 -4.96 10.03
N TYR A 69 16.19 -5.85 10.77
CA TYR A 69 15.98 -5.95 12.22
C TYR A 69 16.77 -4.93 13.02
N HIS A 70 17.74 -4.24 12.40
CA HIS A 70 18.48 -3.16 13.05
C HIS A 70 17.73 -1.84 12.97
N ASP A 71 17.72 -1.10 14.08
CA ASP A 71 17.13 0.24 14.14
C ASP A 71 18.00 1.31 13.44
N ALA A 72 19.33 1.17 13.51
CA ALA A 72 20.32 2.04 12.85
C ALA A 72 21.72 1.39 12.83
N GLY A 73 22.54 1.72 11.83
CA GLY A 73 23.95 1.31 11.77
C GLY A 73 24.44 0.98 10.35
N ALA A 74 25.69 0.57 10.22
CA ALA A 74 26.37 0.36 8.93
C ALA A 74 25.92 -0.94 8.22
N PHE A 75 24.81 -0.86 7.46
CA PHE A 75 24.16 -1.98 6.76
C PHE A 75 23.80 -1.62 5.31
#